data_AF-A0A3N8CY22-F1
#
_entry.id   AF-A0A3N8CY22-F1
#
_cell.length_a   1.000
_cell.length_b   1.000
_cell.length_c   1.000
_cell.angle_alpha   90.00
_cell.angle_beta   90.00
_cell.angle_gamma   90.00
#
_symmetry.space_group_name_H-M   'P 1'
#
loop_
_entity.id
_entity.type
_entity.pdbx_description
1 polymer ?
#
loop_
_entity_poly.entity_id
_entity_poly.type
_entity_poly.pdbx_seq_one_letter_code
_entity_poly.pdbx_strand_id
1 'polypeptide(L)'
;MNIRLSRLAVACALAAGTALAPALSTAATAVRVCSLPGTPTAALDKAVAREAFRTAGIAANFSGHDAGSNDDDGVSAHELAGILEHDCDVLAGFPRSAIADASDTKLLFSQGYLRSGYVSVTRRDAGAPATGREIVAATYASPAQLIAVQQKNARFDLENTSEQTVDAVARGRAHRAIVWYPAVVAYQAAHPKQAFRIGATSSPYAEWQLTFAFAPRSAELQQRIDAALTQMKNNGRLAALTRKWALPGSALEAHESRMPSRFLDGATASAGRAPGNLLRARNVSAGGGFIRVGASTGDAAPSFDAAQVAHGKEIYGNACAKCHGADLEGNTAPALSGPSFAPLSHSHLTIGGVFGYMATNMPADQPGKLKDDEYADLMAFLLASNGYAASKDKLTADTAHASTAPLVAGPAAHKDASQ
;
A
#
# COMPACT_ATOMS: atom_id res chain seq x y z
N MET A 1 -53.61 60.60 76.97
CA MET A 1 -52.38 60.64 77.76
C MET A 1 -51.45 59.56 77.21
N ASN A 2 -50.35 60.00 76.58
CA ASN A 2 -49.12 59.32 76.09
C ASN A 2 -49.09 57.77 76.08
N ILE A 3 -48.59 57.06 75.06
CA ILE A 3 -47.18 57.03 74.61
C ILE A 3 -47.09 56.41 73.19
N ARG A 4 -46.08 56.84 72.43
CA ARG A 4 -45.65 56.44 71.07
C ARG A 4 -45.09 55.00 71.00
N LEU A 5 -45.08 54.38 69.82
CA LEU A 5 -43.87 54.04 69.02
C LEU A 5 -44.12 52.90 67.99
N SER A 6 -43.83 53.26 66.74
CA SER A 6 -43.16 52.52 65.67
C SER A 6 -43.71 51.20 65.10
N ARG A 7 -44.02 51.29 63.80
CA ARG A 7 -44.32 50.20 62.86
C ARG A 7 -43.10 49.28 62.65
N LEU A 8 -43.31 47.97 62.74
CA LEU A 8 -42.44 46.95 62.16
C LEU A 8 -43.21 46.25 61.04
N ALA A 9 -42.72 46.39 59.82
CA ALA A 9 -43.18 45.66 58.65
C ALA A 9 -42.54 44.26 58.65
N VAL A 10 -43.37 43.21 58.58
CA VAL A 10 -42.91 41.84 58.35
C VAL A 10 -42.84 41.63 56.83
N ALA A 11 -41.63 41.50 56.30
CA ALA A 11 -41.38 41.11 54.92
C ALA A 11 -41.20 39.59 54.85
N CYS A 12 -42.01 38.92 54.02
CA CYS A 12 -41.83 37.53 53.63
C CYS A 12 -40.54 37.38 52.81
N ALA A 13 -39.62 36.52 53.27
CA ALA A 13 -38.46 36.11 52.51
C ALA A 13 -38.85 34.99 51.52
N LEU A 14 -38.88 35.32 50.23
CA LEU A 14 -38.86 34.37 49.13
C LEU A 14 -37.39 33.94 48.90
N ALA A 15 -37.03 32.73 49.30
CA ALA A 15 -35.77 32.13 48.92
C ALA A 15 -35.89 31.56 47.48
N ALA A 16 -35.41 32.31 46.49
CA ALA A 16 -35.16 31.78 45.15
C ALA A 16 -33.83 31.02 45.18
N GLY A 17 -33.91 29.70 45.33
CA GLY A 17 -32.76 28.81 45.13
C GLY A 17 -32.47 28.67 43.64
N THR A 18 -31.48 29.39 43.13
CA THR A 18 -30.86 29.09 41.84
C THR A 18 -30.01 27.84 41.99
N ALA A 19 -30.53 26.70 41.54
CA ALA A 19 -29.75 25.50 41.34
C ALA A 19 -28.74 25.72 40.20
N LEU A 20 -27.55 26.21 40.53
CA LEU A 20 -26.38 26.09 39.68
C LEU A 20 -25.98 24.62 39.65
N ALA A 21 -26.51 23.86 38.68
CA ALA A 21 -25.94 22.57 38.34
C ALA A 21 -24.52 22.82 37.81
N PRO A 22 -23.47 22.21 38.37
CA PRO A 22 -22.15 22.27 37.74
C PRO A 22 -22.24 21.51 36.42
N ALA A 23 -22.09 22.23 35.32
CA ALA A 23 -21.77 21.59 34.04
C ALA A 23 -20.44 20.88 34.23
N LEU A 24 -20.48 19.57 34.50
CA LEU A 24 -19.34 18.68 34.37
C LEU A 24 -18.90 18.75 32.91
N SER A 25 -18.02 19.69 32.59
CA SER A 25 -17.17 19.60 31.41
C SER A 25 -16.31 18.35 31.62
N THR A 26 -16.78 17.21 31.12
CA THR A 26 -15.88 16.12 30.78
C THR A 26 -14.90 16.72 29.79
N ALA A 27 -13.69 17.04 30.25
CA ALA A 27 -12.61 17.45 29.37
C ALA A 27 -12.39 16.25 28.42
N ALA A 28 -12.95 16.34 27.22
CA ALA A 28 -12.75 15.35 26.18
C ALA A 28 -11.23 15.23 26.02
N THR A 29 -10.70 14.03 26.26
CA THR A 29 -9.27 13.76 26.12
C THR A 29 -8.85 14.15 24.71
N ALA A 30 -7.87 15.05 24.60
CA ALA A 30 -7.40 15.53 23.31
C ALA A 30 -6.93 14.35 22.45
N VAL A 31 -7.33 14.36 21.18
CA VAL A 31 -7.01 13.29 20.23
C VAL A 31 -5.49 13.22 20.02
N ARG A 32 -4.90 12.04 20.12
CA ARG A 32 -3.47 11.82 19.88
C ARG A 32 -3.22 11.62 18.40
N VAL A 33 -2.45 12.51 17.80
CA VAL A 33 -2.12 12.47 16.38
C VAL A 33 -0.63 12.21 16.21
N CYS A 34 -0.32 11.14 15.49
CA CYS A 34 1.04 10.70 15.20
C CYS A 34 1.37 10.88 13.72
N SER A 35 2.65 10.81 13.39
CA SER A 35 3.14 10.68 12.02
C SER A 35 4.17 9.56 11.94
N LEU A 36 4.36 9.02 10.74
CA LEU A 36 5.39 8.02 10.49
C LEU A 36 6.80 8.64 10.57
N PRO A 37 7.73 8.06 11.36
CA PRO A 37 9.13 8.50 11.45
C PRO A 37 9.83 8.36 10.11
N GLY A 38 10.88 9.14 9.88
CA GLY A 38 11.77 9.00 8.73
C GLY A 38 11.15 9.32 7.36
N THR A 39 9.83 9.49 7.27
CA THR A 39 9.16 9.77 5.99
C THR A 39 9.53 11.17 5.48
N PRO A 40 9.77 11.32 4.15
CA PRO A 40 10.05 12.63 3.56
C PRO A 40 8.98 13.67 3.88
N THR A 41 7.72 13.26 4.02
CA THR A 41 6.56 14.13 4.24
C THR A 41 6.24 14.43 5.69
N ALA A 42 6.97 13.89 6.68
CA ALA A 42 6.59 14.01 8.10
C ALA A 42 6.26 15.45 8.54
N ALA A 43 7.04 16.44 8.09
CA ALA A 43 6.78 17.86 8.39
C ALA A 43 5.50 18.39 7.72
N LEU A 44 5.23 17.98 6.48
CA LEU A 44 3.99 18.28 5.77
C LEU A 44 2.80 17.65 6.50
N ASP A 45 2.90 16.37 6.84
CA ASP A 45 1.82 15.60 7.43
C ASP A 45 1.42 16.18 8.79
N LYS A 46 2.40 16.55 9.63
CA LYS A 46 2.17 17.29 10.88
C LYS A 46 1.47 18.63 10.62
N ALA A 47 1.85 19.38 9.58
CA ALA A 47 1.25 20.67 9.26
C ALA A 47 -0.20 20.54 8.76
N VAL A 48 -0.48 19.58 7.88
CA VAL A 48 -1.83 19.30 7.38
C VAL A 48 -2.72 18.80 8.52
N ALA A 49 -2.21 17.91 9.37
CA ALA A 49 -2.93 17.42 10.53
C ALA A 49 -3.32 18.55 11.50
N ARG A 50 -2.37 19.41 11.89
CA ARG A 50 -2.65 20.58 12.74
C ARG A 50 -3.76 21.46 12.17
N GLU A 51 -3.73 21.70 10.87
CA GLU A 51 -4.73 22.52 10.20
C GLU A 51 -6.10 21.83 10.10
N ALA A 52 -6.13 20.53 9.80
CA ALA A 52 -7.37 19.75 9.71
C ALA A 52 -8.10 19.68 11.06
N PHE A 53 -7.36 19.40 12.14
CA PHE A 53 -7.93 19.36 13.49
C PHE A 53 -8.39 20.73 13.98
N ARG A 54 -7.65 21.80 13.66
CA ARG A 54 -8.05 23.18 13.94
C ARG A 54 -9.34 23.53 13.20
N THR A 55 -9.44 23.20 11.92
CA THR A 55 -10.64 23.42 11.09
C THR A 55 -11.84 22.61 11.61
N ALA A 56 -11.61 21.39 12.10
CA ALA A 56 -12.64 20.53 12.67
C ALA A 56 -13.11 20.95 14.08
N GLY A 57 -12.43 21.91 14.71
CA GLY A 57 -12.67 22.31 16.11
C GLY A 57 -12.38 21.19 17.10
N ILE A 58 -11.35 20.37 16.85
CA ILE A 58 -10.97 19.23 17.68
C ILE A 58 -9.65 19.53 18.38
N ALA A 59 -9.64 19.43 19.71
CA ALA A 59 -8.40 19.49 20.47
C ALA A 59 -7.55 18.24 20.19
N ALA A 60 -6.31 18.47 19.75
CA ALA A 60 -5.38 17.39 19.41
C ALA A 60 -4.00 17.63 20.00
N ASN A 61 -3.41 16.54 20.50
CA ASN A 61 -2.03 16.47 20.93
C ASN A 61 -1.22 15.78 19.84
N PHE A 62 -0.17 16.47 19.38
CA PHE A 62 0.75 15.93 18.39
C PHE A 62 1.95 15.39 19.15
N SER A 63 2.04 14.07 19.27
CA SER A 63 3.18 13.44 19.94
C SER A 63 4.47 13.75 19.17
N GLY A 64 5.55 13.99 19.92
CA GLY A 64 6.90 14.12 19.36
C GLY A 64 7.61 12.77 19.16
N HIS A 65 7.02 11.68 19.67
CA HIS A 65 7.46 10.32 19.41
C HIS A 65 6.81 9.86 18.12
N ASP A 66 7.62 9.73 17.08
CA ASP A 66 7.20 9.19 15.81
C ASP A 66 6.87 7.68 15.98
N ALA A 67 5.85 7.20 15.28
CA ALA A 67 5.32 5.85 15.40
C ALA A 67 6.11 4.85 14.53
N GLY A 68 7.06 4.11 15.11
CA GLY A 68 7.82 3.04 14.42
C GLY A 68 9.34 3.14 14.58
N SER A 69 10.07 2.12 14.12
CA SER A 69 11.54 2.18 14.03
C SER A 69 12.00 3.11 12.89
N ASN A 70 13.27 3.51 12.91
CA ASN A 70 13.85 4.56 12.06
C ASN A 70 14.32 4.00 10.71
N ASP A 71 13.68 2.92 10.26
CA ASP A 71 14.17 2.01 9.25
C ASP A 71 13.21 2.13 8.05
N ASP A 72 13.74 2.33 6.83
CA ASP A 72 12.97 2.58 5.58
C ASP A 72 12.16 1.35 5.11
N ASP A 73 11.94 0.37 6.00
CA ASP A 73 11.43 -0.98 5.72
C ASP A 73 9.89 -1.09 5.82
N GLY A 74 9.20 0.02 6.08
CA GLY A 74 7.75 0.08 6.18
C GLY A 74 7.19 -0.55 7.46
N VAL A 75 6.08 0.00 7.95
CA VAL A 75 5.37 -0.52 9.14
C VAL A 75 4.30 -1.50 8.68
N SER A 76 4.26 -2.71 9.25
CA SER A 76 3.24 -3.71 8.89
C SER A 76 1.84 -3.24 9.28
N ALA A 77 0.78 -3.72 8.58
CA ALA A 77 -0.60 -3.35 8.91
C ALA A 77 -1.01 -3.77 10.35
N HIS A 78 -0.43 -4.87 10.86
CA HIS A 78 -0.66 -5.35 12.22
C HIS A 78 0.05 -4.49 13.27
N GLU A 79 1.31 -4.11 13.03
CA GLU A 79 2.04 -3.17 13.89
C GLU A 79 1.37 -1.80 13.91
N LEU A 80 0.88 -1.35 12.75
CA LEU A 80 0.12 -0.11 12.63
C LEU A 80 -1.20 -0.14 13.39
N ALA A 81 -1.91 -1.28 13.36
CA ALA A 81 -3.12 -1.48 14.16
C ALA A 81 -2.79 -1.43 15.66
N GLY A 82 -1.70 -2.06 16.10
CA GLY A 82 -1.23 -1.98 17.49
C GLY A 82 -0.90 -0.55 17.93
N ILE A 83 -0.20 0.22 17.09
CA ILE A 83 0.11 1.63 17.35
C ILE A 83 -1.17 2.47 17.43
N LEU A 84 -2.12 2.27 16.53
CA LEU A 84 -3.42 2.96 16.52
C LEU A 84 -4.37 2.49 17.64
N GLU A 85 -4.12 1.32 18.22
CA GLU A 85 -4.89 0.83 19.35
C GLU A 85 -4.39 1.42 20.67
N HIS A 86 -3.08 1.56 20.85
CA HIS A 86 -2.47 1.92 22.13
C HIS A 86 -1.91 3.35 22.19
N ASP A 87 -1.20 3.83 21.18
CA ASP A 87 -0.34 5.02 21.29
C ASP A 87 -0.89 6.25 20.55
N CYS A 88 -1.64 6.02 19.48
CA CYS A 88 -2.13 7.06 18.57
C CYS A 88 -3.62 6.85 18.28
N ASP A 89 -4.40 7.92 18.18
CA ASP A 89 -5.81 7.81 17.73
C ASP A 89 -5.93 8.02 16.22
N VAL A 90 -4.98 8.79 15.65
CA VAL A 90 -4.88 9.10 14.23
C VAL A 90 -3.41 9.08 13.79
N LEU A 91 -3.15 8.49 12.64
CA LEU A 91 -1.86 8.55 11.97
C LEU A 91 -1.94 9.42 10.71
N ALA A 92 -1.11 10.45 10.64
CA ALA A 92 -0.91 11.28 9.46
C ALA A 92 0.23 10.75 8.59
N GLY A 93 0.10 10.93 7.27
CA GLY A 93 1.13 10.53 6.31
C GLY A 93 0.96 9.13 5.76
N PHE A 94 -0.20 8.50 5.92
CA PHE A 94 -0.36 7.10 5.51
C PHE A 94 -0.54 7.00 3.99
N PRO A 95 0.35 6.30 3.26
CA PRO A 95 0.23 6.14 1.82
C PRO A 95 -0.84 5.09 1.48
N ARG A 96 -1.72 5.42 0.53
CA ARG A 96 -2.79 4.54 0.03
C ARG A 96 -2.76 4.42 -1.48
N SER A 97 -2.98 3.21 -1.99
CA SER A 97 -3.14 2.92 -3.42
C SER A 97 -4.28 1.94 -3.66
N ALA A 98 -5.17 2.27 -4.59
CA ALA A 98 -6.30 1.39 -4.95
C ALA A 98 -5.88 -0.03 -5.38
N ILE A 99 -4.63 -0.23 -5.77
CA ILE A 99 -4.10 -1.50 -6.28
C ILE A 99 -3.21 -2.20 -5.26
N ALA A 100 -2.43 -1.46 -4.47
CA ALA A 100 -1.46 -2.04 -3.54
C ALA A 100 -1.98 -2.19 -2.10
N ASP A 101 -3.13 -1.60 -1.78
CA ASP A 101 -3.75 -1.75 -0.46
C ASP A 101 -4.32 -3.18 -0.34
N ALA A 102 -3.59 -4.09 0.30
CA ALA A 102 -4.11 -5.40 0.66
C ALA A 102 -5.31 -5.24 1.60
N SER A 103 -6.50 -5.44 1.05
CA SER A 103 -7.78 -5.19 1.70
C SER A 103 -8.13 -6.30 2.69
N ASP A 104 -7.55 -6.23 3.90
CA ASP A 104 -8.02 -6.93 5.11
C ASP A 104 -7.85 -6.08 6.39
N THR A 105 -7.38 -4.83 6.28
CA THR A 105 -7.23 -3.96 7.45
C THR A 105 -8.59 -3.44 7.90
N LYS A 106 -8.87 -3.50 9.21
CA LYS A 106 -10.06 -2.88 9.81
C LYS A 106 -9.92 -1.35 9.97
N LEU A 107 -8.80 -0.77 9.56
CA LEU A 107 -8.53 0.65 9.71
C LEU A 107 -9.46 1.48 8.83
N LEU A 108 -9.83 2.66 9.33
CA LEU A 108 -10.58 3.67 8.57
C LEU A 108 -9.60 4.70 8.04
N PHE A 109 -9.95 5.35 6.93
CA PHE A 109 -9.06 6.31 6.28
C PHE A 109 -9.83 7.55 5.84
N SER A 110 -9.20 8.72 5.94
CA SER A 110 -9.75 9.95 5.39
C SER A 110 -9.68 9.95 3.85
N GLN A 111 -10.35 10.91 3.23
CA GLN A 111 -10.01 11.33 1.87
C GLN A 111 -8.53 11.71 1.76
N GLY A 112 -7.96 11.56 0.56
CA GLY A 112 -6.59 11.95 0.26
C GLY A 112 -6.38 13.45 0.38
N TYR A 113 -5.35 13.86 1.12
CA TYR A 113 -4.98 15.26 1.26
C TYR A 113 -3.79 15.66 0.37
N LEU A 114 -3.01 14.68 -0.13
CA LEU A 114 -1.98 14.88 -1.13
C LEU A 114 -2.00 13.71 -2.13
N ARG A 115 -2.17 14.00 -3.43
CA ARG A 115 -1.91 13.04 -4.50
C ARG A 115 -0.40 12.93 -4.71
N SER A 116 0.10 11.70 -4.74
CA SER A 116 1.51 11.37 -4.90
C SER A 116 1.67 10.13 -5.78
N GLY A 117 2.88 9.61 -5.91
CA GLY A 117 3.12 8.41 -6.69
C GLY A 117 4.58 8.06 -6.87
N TYR A 118 4.78 6.94 -7.55
CA TYR A 118 6.09 6.52 -8.03
C TYR A 118 6.34 7.11 -9.41
N VAL A 119 7.34 7.98 -9.47
CA VAL A 119 7.68 8.75 -10.67
C VAL A 119 8.95 8.23 -11.31
N SER A 120 9.09 8.53 -12.60
CA SER A 120 10.31 8.30 -13.35
C SER A 120 11.17 9.57 -13.32
N VAL A 121 12.37 9.47 -12.75
CA VAL A 121 13.27 10.60 -12.52
C VAL A 121 14.52 10.46 -13.37
N THR A 122 14.89 11.52 -14.09
CA THR A 122 16.16 11.59 -14.85
C THR A 122 16.87 12.90 -14.55
N ARG A 123 18.18 12.98 -14.79
CA ARG A 123 18.89 14.27 -14.72
C ARG A 123 18.39 15.23 -15.81
N ARG A 124 18.35 16.53 -15.50
CA ARG A 124 17.93 17.56 -16.46
C ARG A 124 18.85 17.70 -17.67
N ASP A 125 20.12 17.33 -17.53
CA ASP A 125 21.13 17.36 -18.59
C ASP A 125 21.41 15.99 -19.21
N ALA A 126 20.64 14.95 -18.83
CA ALA A 126 20.80 13.63 -19.41
C ALA A 126 20.55 13.66 -20.93
N GLY A 127 21.55 13.22 -21.70
CA GLY A 127 21.44 12.86 -23.10
C GLY A 127 20.81 11.48 -23.28
N ALA A 128 20.52 11.09 -24.53
CA ALA A 128 20.01 9.74 -24.82
C ALA A 128 21.02 8.66 -24.34
N PRO A 129 20.55 7.50 -23.83
CA PRO A 129 21.45 6.44 -23.39
C PRO A 129 22.43 6.07 -24.52
N ALA A 130 23.73 6.12 -24.22
CA ALA A 130 24.74 5.55 -25.12
C ALA A 130 24.48 4.04 -25.22
N THR A 131 24.64 3.48 -26.41
CA THR A 131 24.36 2.08 -26.78
C THR A 131 24.53 1.08 -25.62
N GLY A 132 23.42 0.52 -25.12
CA GLY A 132 23.36 -0.40 -23.98
C GLY A 132 21.95 -0.52 -23.37
N ARG A 133 21.75 -1.45 -22.42
CA ARG A 133 20.49 -1.51 -21.63
C ARG A 133 20.46 -0.33 -20.65
N GLU A 134 19.31 0.34 -20.54
CA GLU A 134 19.12 1.46 -19.62
C GLU A 134 19.26 0.98 -18.16
N ILE A 135 20.11 1.63 -17.36
CA ILE A 135 20.19 1.39 -15.90
C ILE A 135 19.07 2.18 -15.22
N VAL A 136 18.13 1.47 -14.61
CA VAL A 136 16.98 2.03 -13.89
C VAL A 136 17.14 1.71 -12.40
N ALA A 137 17.38 2.72 -11.59
CA ALA A 137 17.41 2.58 -10.14
C ALA A 137 15.99 2.45 -9.57
N ALA A 138 15.81 1.65 -8.54
CA ALA A 138 14.55 1.54 -7.81
C ALA A 138 14.80 1.19 -6.35
N THR A 139 13.95 1.69 -5.46
CA THR A 139 14.04 1.34 -4.05
C THR A 139 13.61 -0.10 -3.85
N TYR A 140 14.47 -0.87 -3.19
CA TYR A 140 14.21 -2.25 -2.77
C TYR A 140 12.97 -2.34 -1.85
N ALA A 141 12.29 -3.48 -1.85
CA ALA A 141 11.12 -3.79 -1.02
C ALA A 141 9.99 -2.74 -1.10
N SER A 142 9.86 -2.09 -2.25
CA SER A 142 8.87 -1.04 -2.46
C SER A 142 8.13 -1.23 -3.79
N PRO A 143 6.97 -0.57 -3.98
CA PRO A 143 6.33 -0.48 -5.28
C PRO A 143 7.28 -0.01 -6.40
N ALA A 144 8.34 0.75 -6.11
CA ALA A 144 9.33 1.11 -7.13
C ALA A 144 9.95 -0.12 -7.79
N GLN A 145 10.28 -1.16 -7.01
CA GLN A 145 10.83 -2.41 -7.51
C GLN A 145 9.82 -3.14 -8.41
N LEU A 146 8.55 -3.24 -7.98
CA LEU A 146 7.47 -3.85 -8.77
C LEU A 146 7.26 -3.12 -10.11
N ILE A 147 7.37 -1.80 -10.11
CA ILE A 147 7.23 -1.00 -11.32
C ILE A 147 8.48 -1.09 -12.20
N ALA A 148 9.66 -1.22 -11.58
CA ALA A 148 10.92 -1.40 -12.28
C ALA A 148 10.94 -2.70 -13.07
N VAL A 149 10.53 -3.83 -12.49
CA VAL A 149 10.51 -5.12 -13.19
C VAL A 149 9.57 -5.14 -14.41
N GLN A 150 8.60 -4.23 -14.49
CA GLN A 150 7.70 -4.06 -15.65
C GLN A 150 8.38 -3.32 -16.82
N GLN A 151 9.56 -2.72 -16.62
CA GLN A 151 10.26 -1.96 -17.66
C GLN A 151 10.97 -2.90 -18.65
N LYS A 152 10.73 -2.67 -19.94
CA LYS A 152 11.40 -3.42 -21.01
C LYS A 152 12.82 -2.88 -21.24
N ASN A 153 13.75 -3.77 -21.54
CA ASN A 153 15.14 -3.43 -21.94
C ASN A 153 15.94 -2.61 -20.90
N ALA A 154 15.67 -2.82 -19.61
CA ALA A 154 16.40 -2.19 -18.51
C ALA A 154 17.27 -3.18 -17.73
N ARG A 155 18.35 -2.68 -17.12
CA ARG A 155 19.06 -3.31 -16.01
C ARG A 155 18.66 -2.57 -14.74
N PHE A 156 18.26 -3.30 -13.70
CA PHE A 156 17.85 -2.69 -12.45
C PHE A 156 19.03 -2.50 -11.51
N ASP A 157 19.02 -1.37 -10.81
CA ASP A 157 19.92 -1.08 -9.69
C ASP A 157 19.04 -0.89 -8.46
N LEU A 158 19.04 -1.87 -7.55
CA LEU A 158 18.21 -1.81 -6.35
C LEU A 158 18.98 -1.09 -5.25
N GLU A 159 18.36 -0.05 -4.73
CA GLU A 159 18.91 0.79 -3.68
C GLU A 159 18.11 0.57 -2.39
N ASN A 160 18.77 0.65 -1.24
CA ASN A 160 18.13 0.31 0.02
C ASN A 160 17.18 1.41 0.50
N THR A 161 17.39 2.67 0.06
CA THR A 161 16.53 3.78 0.45
C THR A 161 16.09 4.63 -0.73
N SER A 162 14.95 5.30 -0.59
CA SER A 162 14.47 6.21 -1.63
C SER A 162 15.43 7.39 -1.86
N GLU A 163 16.19 7.79 -0.85
CA GLU A 163 17.25 8.80 -0.99
C GLU A 163 18.40 8.30 -1.88
N GLN A 164 18.87 7.07 -1.64
CA GLN A 164 19.92 6.43 -2.44
C GLN A 164 19.47 6.25 -3.90
N THR A 165 18.20 5.90 -4.12
CA THR A 165 17.59 5.81 -5.46
C THR A 165 17.67 7.14 -6.23
N VAL A 166 17.42 8.27 -5.56
CA VAL A 166 17.54 9.60 -6.19
C VAL A 166 19.03 9.97 -6.40
N ASP A 167 19.89 9.67 -5.42
CA ASP A 167 21.34 9.91 -5.50
C ASP A 167 21.99 9.14 -6.67
N ALA A 168 21.55 7.90 -6.94
CA ALA A 168 22.02 7.10 -8.07
C ALA A 168 21.88 7.85 -9.40
N VAL A 169 20.75 8.53 -9.61
CA VAL A 169 20.52 9.37 -10.79
C VAL A 169 21.34 10.65 -10.70
N ALA A 170 21.38 11.31 -9.54
CA ALA A 170 22.13 12.56 -9.35
C ALA A 170 23.63 12.40 -9.65
N ARG A 171 24.22 11.25 -9.30
CA ARG A 171 25.63 10.92 -9.55
C ARG A 171 25.89 10.27 -10.90
N GLY A 172 24.84 9.96 -11.67
CA GLY A 172 24.95 9.29 -12.95
C GLY A 172 25.31 7.81 -12.86
N ARG A 173 25.10 7.16 -11.71
CA ARG A 173 25.19 5.69 -11.56
C ARG A 173 24.03 5.00 -12.26
N ALA A 174 22.85 5.63 -12.21
CA ALA A 174 21.67 5.23 -12.95
C ALA A 174 21.30 6.30 -13.98
N HIS A 175 20.76 5.87 -15.13
CA HIS A 175 20.26 6.77 -16.16
C HIS A 175 18.92 7.39 -15.73
N ARG A 176 18.13 6.59 -15.02
CA ARG A 176 16.77 6.91 -14.58
C ARG A 176 16.51 6.21 -13.24
N ALA A 177 15.57 6.74 -12.47
CA ALA A 177 15.04 6.08 -11.29
C ALA A 177 13.52 5.96 -11.38
N ILE A 178 12.98 4.88 -10.82
CA ILE A 178 11.57 4.82 -10.41
C ILE A 178 11.58 4.97 -8.89
N VAL A 179 10.93 6.01 -8.37
CA VAL A 179 11.06 6.37 -6.96
C VAL A 179 9.83 7.11 -6.44
N TRP A 180 9.60 7.00 -5.13
CA TRP A 180 8.56 7.75 -4.42
C TRP A 180 8.79 9.26 -4.55
N TYR A 181 7.82 9.97 -5.14
CA TYR A 181 8.00 11.39 -5.47
C TYR A 181 8.39 12.30 -4.29
N PRO A 182 7.81 12.16 -3.08
CA PRO A 182 8.25 12.92 -1.92
C PRO A 182 9.73 12.79 -1.58
N ALA A 183 10.36 11.63 -1.86
CA ALA A 183 11.80 11.49 -1.70
C ALA A 183 12.59 12.40 -2.66
N VAL A 184 12.09 12.59 -3.89
CA VAL A 184 12.67 13.53 -4.86
C VAL A 184 12.59 14.96 -4.33
N VAL A 185 11.43 15.35 -3.78
CA VAL A 185 11.22 16.69 -3.21
C VAL A 185 12.16 16.94 -2.02
N ALA A 186 12.26 15.97 -1.10
CA ALA A 186 13.17 16.05 0.04
C ALA A 186 14.64 16.10 -0.40
N TYR A 187 15.02 15.26 -1.37
CA TYR A 187 16.37 15.25 -1.93
C TYR A 187 16.74 16.59 -2.56
N GLN A 188 15.84 17.19 -3.35
CA GLN A 188 16.06 18.51 -3.96
C GLN A 188 16.15 19.63 -2.91
N ALA A 189 15.39 19.54 -1.82
CA ALA A 189 15.51 20.49 -0.71
C ALA A 189 16.87 20.41 -0.02
N ALA A 190 17.42 19.20 0.15
CA ALA A 190 18.77 18.97 0.70
C ALA A 190 19.88 19.31 -0.32
N HIS A 191 19.59 19.20 -1.62
CA HIS A 191 20.55 19.42 -2.71
C HIS A 191 20.06 20.46 -3.73
N PRO A 192 20.03 21.77 -3.39
CA PRO A 192 19.41 22.81 -4.23
C PRO A 192 20.02 22.99 -5.64
N LYS A 193 21.23 22.47 -5.86
CA LYS A 193 21.92 22.51 -7.16
C LYS A 193 21.49 21.37 -8.10
N GLN A 194 20.86 20.32 -7.57
CA GLN A 194 20.43 19.17 -8.35
C GLN A 194 19.06 19.42 -8.97
N ALA A 195 18.95 19.19 -10.27
CA ALA A 195 17.71 19.38 -11.01
C ALA A 195 17.37 18.12 -11.80
N PHE A 196 16.12 17.68 -11.65
CA PHE A 196 15.61 16.48 -12.30
C PHE A 196 14.49 16.80 -13.27
N ARG A 197 14.32 15.96 -14.29
CA ARG A 197 13.08 15.84 -15.05
C ARG A 197 12.26 14.73 -14.41
N ILE A 198 11.01 15.05 -14.10
CA ILE A 198 10.05 14.14 -13.46
C ILE A 198 8.99 13.78 -14.49
N GLY A 199 8.91 12.49 -14.81
CA GLY A 199 7.91 11.92 -15.71
C GLY A 199 7.03 10.90 -14.98
N ALA A 200 5.89 10.58 -15.59
CA ALA A 200 5.04 9.50 -15.12
C ALA A 200 5.69 8.13 -15.31
N THR A 201 5.34 7.18 -14.45
CA THR A 201 5.69 5.78 -14.64
C THR A 201 4.47 5.02 -15.13
N SER A 202 4.65 4.16 -16.13
CA SER A 202 3.56 3.37 -16.71
C SER A 202 3.29 2.12 -15.86
N SER A 203 2.55 2.26 -14.76
CA SER A 203 2.15 1.13 -13.93
C SER A 203 0.94 1.46 -13.05
N PRO A 204 0.00 0.52 -12.80
CA PRO A 204 -1.09 0.71 -11.84
C PRO A 204 -0.58 0.90 -10.40
N TYR A 205 0.61 0.39 -10.07
CA TYR A 205 1.24 0.56 -8.76
C TYR A 205 1.86 1.95 -8.56
N ALA A 206 1.80 2.84 -9.56
CA ALA A 206 2.42 4.16 -9.48
C ALA A 206 1.54 5.21 -8.82
N GLU A 207 0.23 4.97 -8.66
CA GLU A 207 -0.72 5.96 -8.17
C GLU A 207 -1.00 5.81 -6.67
N TRP A 208 -0.77 6.90 -5.93
CA TRP A 208 -0.90 6.93 -4.48
C TRP A 208 -1.48 8.24 -3.99
N GLN A 209 -1.96 8.21 -2.75
CA GLN A 209 -2.34 9.41 -2.01
C GLN A 209 -1.95 9.28 -0.54
N LEU A 210 -1.64 10.40 0.11
CA LEU A 210 -1.50 10.44 1.55
C LEU A 210 -2.85 10.71 2.21
N THR A 211 -3.17 9.93 3.23
CA THR A 211 -4.39 10.00 4.02
C THR A 211 -4.08 10.03 5.52
N PHE A 212 -5.11 10.33 6.32
CA PHE A 212 -5.11 9.99 7.73
C PHE A 212 -5.64 8.56 7.89
N ALA A 213 -4.99 7.75 8.74
CA ALA A 213 -5.48 6.45 9.16
C ALA A 213 -6.01 6.52 10.60
N PHE A 214 -7.09 5.78 10.86
CA PHE A 214 -7.82 5.78 12.13
C PHE A 214 -8.10 4.34 12.55
N ALA A 215 -8.17 4.11 13.87
CA ALA A 215 -8.71 2.87 14.40
C ALA A 215 -10.20 2.68 14.01
N PRO A 216 -10.70 1.43 13.90
CA PRO A 216 -12.09 1.15 13.51
C PRO A 216 -13.14 1.83 14.39
N ARG A 217 -12.81 2.04 15.67
CA ARG A 217 -13.67 2.71 16.67
C ARG A 217 -13.85 4.21 16.42
N SER A 218 -13.05 4.82 15.55
CA SER A 218 -12.94 6.28 15.39
C SER A 218 -13.70 6.81 14.17
N ALA A 219 -14.82 6.18 13.78
CA ALA A 219 -15.58 6.52 12.59
C ALA A 219 -16.13 7.96 12.59
N GLU A 220 -16.67 8.44 13.71
CA GLU A 220 -17.17 9.83 13.82
C GLU A 220 -16.03 10.85 13.68
N LEU A 221 -14.86 10.55 14.25
CA LEU A 221 -13.67 11.38 14.13
C LEU A 221 -13.21 11.45 12.67
N GLN A 222 -13.15 10.30 11.98
CA GLN A 222 -12.80 10.22 10.56
C GLN A 222 -13.73 11.11 9.71
N GLN A 223 -15.05 11.05 9.94
CA GLN A 223 -16.03 11.86 9.18
C GLN A 223 -15.85 13.37 9.42
N ARG A 224 -15.56 13.79 10.66
CA ARG A 224 -15.29 15.19 10.98
C ARG A 224 -14.02 15.70 10.32
N ILE A 225 -12.97 14.88 10.29
CA ILE A 225 -11.73 15.22 9.59
C ILE A 225 -11.94 15.31 8.08
N ASP A 226 -12.76 14.44 7.49
CA ASP A 226 -13.15 14.54 6.08
C ASP A 226 -13.90 15.83 5.76
N ALA A 227 -14.83 16.26 6.63
CA ALA A 227 -15.51 17.54 6.46
C ALA A 227 -14.52 18.71 6.51
N ALA A 228 -13.56 18.68 7.44
CA ALA A 228 -12.51 19.70 7.54
C ALA A 228 -11.58 19.71 6.32
N LEU A 229 -11.16 18.55 5.82
CA LEU A 229 -10.36 18.44 4.60
C LEU A 229 -11.12 18.98 3.39
N THR A 230 -12.43 18.73 3.30
CA THR A 230 -13.30 19.28 2.25
C THR A 230 -13.34 20.81 2.32
N GLN A 231 -13.49 21.38 3.52
CA GLN A 231 -13.46 22.82 3.72
C GLN A 231 -12.09 23.42 3.34
N MET A 232 -10.99 22.79 3.76
CA MET A 232 -9.63 23.20 3.42
C MET A 232 -9.33 23.10 1.92
N LYS A 233 -9.93 22.13 1.24
CA LYS A 233 -9.85 22.01 -0.23
C LYS A 233 -10.60 23.17 -0.89
N ASN A 234 -11.82 23.46 -0.45
CA ASN A 234 -12.68 24.49 -1.04
C ASN A 234 -12.14 25.91 -0.86
N ASN A 235 -11.48 26.20 0.27
CA ASN A 235 -10.90 27.52 0.54
C ASN A 235 -9.43 27.65 0.09
N GLY A 236 -8.86 26.64 -0.58
CA GLY A 236 -7.50 26.64 -1.09
C GLY A 236 -6.39 26.45 -0.04
N ARG A 237 -6.75 26.29 1.24
CA ARG A 237 -5.77 26.10 2.32
C ARG A 237 -4.98 24.82 2.15
N LEU A 238 -5.64 23.73 1.74
CA LEU A 238 -4.98 22.46 1.51
C LEU A 238 -3.93 22.58 0.39
N ALA A 239 -4.31 23.22 -0.73
CA ALA A 239 -3.40 23.47 -1.85
C ALA A 239 -2.21 24.37 -1.45
N ALA A 240 -2.41 25.33 -0.54
CA ALA A 240 -1.33 26.16 -0.03
C ALA A 240 -0.31 25.36 0.80
N LEU A 241 -0.79 24.44 1.65
CA LEU A 241 0.07 23.58 2.47
C LEU A 241 0.83 22.54 1.63
N THR A 242 0.18 21.96 0.62
CA THR A 242 0.74 20.87 -0.17
C THR A 242 1.50 21.32 -1.42
N ARG A 243 1.52 22.63 -1.74
CA ARG A 243 2.08 23.16 -3.00
C ARG A 243 3.46 22.64 -3.36
N LYS A 244 4.38 22.59 -2.38
CA LYS A 244 5.77 22.14 -2.60
C LYS A 244 5.90 20.65 -2.90
N TRP A 245 4.87 19.88 -2.54
CA TRP A 245 4.82 18.43 -2.65
C TRP A 245 3.89 17.95 -3.76
N ALA A 246 3.24 18.87 -4.48
CA ALA A 246 2.37 18.54 -5.59
C ALA A 246 3.18 17.92 -6.74
N LEU A 247 2.66 16.83 -7.30
CA LEU A 247 3.21 16.24 -8.52
C LEU A 247 3.19 17.28 -9.66
N PRO A 248 4.24 17.34 -10.50
CA PRO A 248 4.24 18.23 -11.66
C PRO A 248 3.18 17.78 -12.67
N GLY A 249 2.59 18.74 -13.40
CA GLY A 249 1.53 18.48 -14.38
C GLY A 249 1.91 17.43 -15.44
N SER A 250 3.17 17.39 -15.86
CA SER A 250 3.70 16.38 -16.79
C SER A 250 3.61 14.94 -16.28
N ALA A 251 3.66 14.74 -14.95
CA ALA A 251 3.43 13.43 -14.36
C ALA A 251 1.93 13.13 -14.32
N LEU A 252 1.09 14.10 -13.92
CA LEU A 252 -0.36 13.92 -13.80
C LEU A 252 -1.08 13.68 -15.14
N GLU A 253 -0.77 14.47 -16.17
CA GLU A 253 -1.41 14.40 -17.50
C GLU A 253 -1.08 13.08 -18.23
N ALA A 254 0.11 12.53 -18.00
CA ALA A 254 0.52 11.25 -18.58
C ALA A 254 -0.16 10.05 -17.90
N HIS A 255 -0.67 10.19 -16.67
CA HIS A 255 -1.54 9.21 -16.03
C HIS A 255 -2.98 9.28 -16.58
N GLU A 256 -3.52 10.48 -16.82
CA GLU A 256 -4.90 10.67 -17.30
C GLU A 256 -5.09 10.37 -18.80
N SER A 257 -4.06 10.60 -19.61
CA SER A 257 -4.12 10.44 -21.08
C SER A 257 -3.92 9.00 -21.56
N ARG A 258 -3.51 8.08 -20.67
CA ARG A 258 -3.28 6.68 -21.04
C ARG A 258 -4.55 5.86 -20.85
N MET A 259 -5.10 5.38 -21.97
CA MET A 259 -5.97 4.20 -21.99
C MET A 259 -5.35 3.12 -21.10
N PRO A 260 -6.13 2.38 -20.28
CA PRO A 260 -5.60 1.25 -19.54
C PRO A 260 -4.91 0.34 -20.54
N SER A 261 -3.58 0.33 -20.49
CA SER A 261 -2.80 -0.47 -21.41
C SER A 261 -3.17 -1.91 -21.09
N ARG A 262 -3.60 -2.66 -22.11
CA ARG A 262 -3.75 -4.12 -22.02
C ARG A 262 -2.35 -4.71 -21.84
N PHE A 263 -1.86 -4.69 -20.61
CA PHE A 263 -0.71 -5.47 -20.19
C PHE A 263 -1.12 -6.95 -20.18
N LEU A 264 -0.13 -7.84 -20.17
CA LEU A 264 -0.34 -9.30 -20.21
C LEU A 264 -1.04 -9.85 -18.97
N ASP A 265 -1.46 -8.97 -18.07
CA ASP A 265 -2.28 -9.18 -16.89
C ASP A 265 -3.74 -8.76 -17.23
N GLY A 266 -4.51 -9.60 -17.93
CA GLY A 266 -5.95 -9.36 -18.18
C GLY A 266 -6.83 -10.02 -17.10
N ALA A 267 -8.01 -9.52 -16.69
CA ALA A 267 -8.91 -8.56 -17.33
C ALA A 267 -9.69 -7.68 -16.30
N THR A 268 -9.85 -6.39 -16.60
CA THR A 268 -10.79 -5.49 -15.92
C THR A 268 -12.24 -5.77 -16.38
N ALA A 269 -13.17 -5.91 -15.44
CA ALA A 269 -14.60 -5.88 -15.72
C ALA A 269 -15.00 -4.52 -16.29
N SER A 270 -15.47 -4.48 -17.54
CA SER A 270 -16.08 -3.30 -18.13
C SER A 270 -17.36 -2.94 -17.38
N ALA A 271 -17.33 -1.93 -16.52
CA ALA A 271 -18.53 -1.22 -16.09
C ALA A 271 -19.12 -0.46 -17.29
N GLY A 272 -19.95 -1.16 -18.07
CA GLY A 272 -20.68 -0.62 -19.21
C GLY A 272 -21.78 0.32 -18.77
N ARG A 273 -21.58 1.60 -19.05
CA ARG A 273 -22.59 2.67 -19.04
C ARG A 273 -23.69 2.32 -20.04
N ALA A 274 -24.94 2.17 -19.57
CA ALA A 274 -26.10 1.99 -20.44
C ALA A 274 -26.32 3.21 -21.36
N PRO A 275 -26.69 2.98 -22.62
CA PRO A 275 -27.97 3.49 -23.07
C PRO A 275 -28.79 2.45 -23.84
N GLY A 276 -30.10 2.62 -23.80
CA GLY A 276 -31.08 1.66 -24.31
C GLY A 276 -31.10 1.49 -25.83
N ASN A 277 -31.45 0.27 -26.23
CA ASN A 277 -32.55 0.02 -27.18
C ASN A 277 -32.85 -1.47 -27.18
N LEU A 278 -33.96 -1.83 -26.53
CA LEU A 278 -34.57 -3.16 -26.61
C LEU A 278 -35.22 -3.33 -27.98
N LEU A 279 -34.60 -4.10 -28.87
CA LEU A 279 -35.31 -4.75 -29.97
C LEU A 279 -35.47 -6.22 -29.66
N ARG A 280 -36.75 -6.57 -29.54
CA ARG A 280 -37.31 -7.86 -29.19
C ARG A 280 -37.24 -8.79 -30.41
N ALA A 281 -36.50 -9.89 -30.34
CA ALA A 281 -36.61 -10.99 -31.28
C ALA A 281 -37.25 -12.20 -30.57
N ARG A 282 -38.40 -12.62 -31.12
CA ARG A 282 -39.20 -13.78 -30.70
C ARG A 282 -38.59 -15.09 -31.25
N ASN A 283 -38.75 -16.15 -30.47
CA ASN A 283 -38.76 -17.58 -30.83
C ASN A 283 -37.48 -18.22 -31.38
N VAL A 284 -36.74 -18.97 -30.52
CA VAL A 284 -36.28 -20.35 -30.82
C VAL A 284 -36.28 -21.17 -29.53
N SER A 285 -36.81 -22.39 -29.61
CA SER A 285 -37.13 -23.33 -28.54
C SER A 285 -35.94 -23.84 -27.71
N ALA A 286 -36.24 -24.14 -26.45
CA ALA A 286 -35.37 -24.84 -25.51
C ALA A 286 -35.02 -26.26 -25.99
N GLY A 287 -33.72 -26.54 -26.14
CA GLY A 287 -33.15 -27.87 -26.26
C GLY A 287 -31.95 -27.96 -25.33
N GLY A 288 -32.07 -28.76 -24.27
CA GLY A 288 -31.00 -28.99 -23.30
C GLY A 288 -29.81 -29.68 -23.96
N GLY A 289 -28.69 -28.98 -24.03
CA GLY A 289 -27.38 -29.50 -24.37
C GLY A 289 -26.34 -28.66 -23.66
N PHE A 290 -25.75 -29.20 -22.60
CA PHE A 290 -24.62 -28.56 -21.95
C PHE A 290 -23.48 -28.46 -22.95
N ILE A 291 -23.08 -27.24 -23.30
CA ILE A 291 -21.79 -27.00 -23.94
C ILE A 291 -20.75 -27.38 -22.88
N ARG A 292 -20.08 -28.53 -23.06
CA ARG A 292 -18.80 -28.76 -22.41
C ARG A 292 -17.83 -27.74 -22.98
N VAL A 293 -17.66 -26.64 -22.26
CA VAL A 293 -16.43 -25.85 -22.37
C VAL A 293 -15.34 -26.79 -21.91
N GLY A 294 -14.51 -27.27 -22.84
CA GLY A 294 -13.30 -27.99 -22.49
C GLY A 294 -12.51 -27.10 -21.56
N ALA A 295 -12.22 -27.59 -20.35
CA ALA A 295 -11.14 -27.04 -19.56
C ALA A 295 -9.90 -27.07 -20.45
N SER A 296 -9.44 -25.90 -20.88
CA SER A 296 -8.10 -25.78 -21.42
C SER A 296 -7.18 -26.40 -20.39
N THR A 297 -6.48 -27.47 -20.78
CA THR A 297 -5.41 -28.06 -20.00
C THR A 297 -4.34 -27.00 -19.87
N GLY A 298 -4.38 -26.21 -18.79
CA GLY A 298 -3.19 -25.54 -18.30
C GLY A 298 -2.15 -26.61 -17.99
N ASP A 299 -0.88 -26.33 -18.29
CA ASP A 299 0.21 -27.23 -17.92
C ASP A 299 0.07 -27.64 -16.45
N ALA A 300 0.24 -28.93 -16.17
CA ALA A 300 0.22 -29.44 -14.81
C ALA A 300 1.39 -28.84 -14.03
N ALA A 301 1.18 -28.54 -12.75
CA ALA A 301 2.26 -28.11 -11.87
C ALA A 301 3.39 -29.15 -11.84
N PRO A 302 4.66 -28.72 -11.80
CA PRO A 302 5.77 -29.64 -11.79
C PRO A 302 5.81 -30.45 -10.49
N SER A 303 6.26 -31.69 -10.59
CA SER A 303 6.51 -32.57 -9.44
C SER A 303 7.61 -32.03 -8.55
N PHE A 304 7.50 -32.30 -7.25
CA PHE A 304 8.53 -32.04 -6.24
C PHE A 304 8.46 -33.11 -5.15
N ASP A 305 9.56 -33.40 -4.45
CA ASP A 305 9.58 -34.40 -3.39
C ASP A 305 9.51 -33.81 -1.97
N ALA A 306 9.27 -34.67 -0.97
CA ALA A 306 9.12 -34.25 0.41
C ALA A 306 10.44 -33.79 1.08
N ALA A 307 11.59 -34.26 0.59
CA ALA A 307 12.88 -33.83 1.12
C ALA A 307 13.16 -32.37 0.72
N GLN A 308 12.78 -31.99 -0.50
CA GLN A 308 12.84 -30.60 -0.97
C GLN A 308 11.97 -29.68 -0.13
N VAL A 309 10.75 -30.10 0.22
CA VAL A 309 9.86 -29.32 1.09
C VAL A 309 10.50 -29.08 2.46
N ALA A 310 11.10 -30.12 3.05
CA ALA A 310 11.73 -30.03 4.36
C ALA A 310 12.96 -29.10 4.35
N HIS A 311 13.83 -29.25 3.35
CA HIS A 311 15.02 -28.41 3.20
C HIS A 311 14.66 -26.96 2.83
N GLY A 312 13.71 -26.78 1.92
CA GLY A 312 13.16 -25.47 1.56
C GLY A 312 12.59 -24.72 2.75
N LYS A 313 11.92 -25.42 3.68
CA LYS A 313 11.42 -24.82 4.93
C LYS A 313 12.55 -24.30 5.82
N GLU A 314 13.66 -25.02 5.92
CA GLU A 314 14.83 -24.59 6.70
C GLU A 314 15.47 -23.34 6.08
N ILE A 315 15.68 -23.35 4.76
CA ILE A 315 16.19 -22.19 4.02
C ILE A 315 15.25 -21.00 4.21
N TYR A 316 13.95 -21.21 4.08
CA TYR A 316 12.93 -20.19 4.24
C TYR A 316 13.02 -19.52 5.63
N GLY A 317 13.11 -20.31 6.70
CA GLY A 317 13.25 -19.80 8.06
C GLY A 317 14.50 -18.92 8.24
N ASN A 318 15.60 -19.28 7.59
CA ASN A 318 16.88 -18.57 7.71
C ASN A 318 16.97 -17.30 6.83
N ALA A 319 16.39 -17.32 5.63
CA ALA A 319 16.63 -16.31 4.61
C ALA A 319 15.40 -15.45 4.25
N CYS A 320 14.19 -15.99 4.42
CA CYS A 320 12.96 -15.40 3.87
C CYS A 320 11.97 -14.95 4.95
N ALA A 321 11.89 -15.69 6.06
CA ALA A 321 10.89 -15.47 7.11
C ALA A 321 10.97 -14.10 7.78
N LYS A 322 12.16 -13.48 7.83
CA LYS A 322 12.37 -12.12 8.33
C LYS A 322 11.48 -11.07 7.65
N CYS A 323 11.16 -11.27 6.36
CA CYS A 323 10.34 -10.36 5.56
C CYS A 323 8.96 -10.94 5.22
N HIS A 324 8.88 -12.25 4.96
CA HIS A 324 7.65 -12.91 4.50
C HIS A 324 6.83 -13.57 5.63
N GLY A 325 7.24 -13.41 6.89
CA GLY A 325 6.58 -14.02 8.05
C GLY A 325 7.07 -15.45 8.33
N ALA A 326 6.88 -15.95 9.54
CA ALA A 326 7.34 -17.30 9.89
C ALA A 326 6.44 -18.39 9.27
N ASP A 327 5.18 -18.04 9.04
CA ASP A 327 4.10 -18.88 8.53
C ASP A 327 3.66 -18.45 7.11
N LEU A 328 4.52 -17.72 6.38
CA LEU A 328 4.26 -17.17 5.04
C LEU A 328 3.17 -16.10 4.98
N GLU A 329 2.75 -15.58 6.13
CA GLU A 329 1.66 -14.64 6.33
C GLU A 329 1.95 -13.23 5.79
N GLY A 330 3.21 -12.95 5.45
CA GLY A 330 3.69 -11.64 5.06
C GLY A 330 3.95 -10.74 6.25
N ASN A 331 5.02 -9.95 6.17
CA ASN A 331 5.34 -8.93 7.16
C ASN A 331 5.73 -7.63 6.46
N THR A 332 7.03 -7.40 6.28
CA THR A 332 7.57 -6.29 5.47
C THR A 332 7.61 -6.62 3.98
N ALA A 333 7.40 -7.89 3.61
CA ALA A 333 7.18 -8.36 2.24
C ALA A 333 5.83 -9.11 2.14
N PRO A 334 5.27 -9.26 0.91
CA PRO A 334 3.95 -9.87 0.72
C PRO A 334 3.83 -11.30 1.27
N ALA A 335 2.62 -11.71 1.60
CA ALA A 335 2.32 -13.10 1.94
C ALA A 335 2.70 -14.05 0.78
N LEU A 336 3.22 -15.23 1.12
CA LEU A 336 3.57 -16.29 0.18
C LEU A 336 2.70 -17.54 0.36
N SER A 337 1.59 -17.37 1.06
CA SER A 337 0.54 -18.37 1.22
C SER A 337 -0.84 -17.74 1.06
N GLY A 338 -1.83 -18.59 0.75
CA GLY A 338 -3.24 -18.19 0.68
C GLY A 338 -3.63 -17.48 -0.61
N PRO A 339 -4.89 -16.98 -0.69
CA PRO A 339 -5.48 -16.55 -1.96
C PRO A 339 -4.79 -15.37 -2.65
N SER A 340 -4.06 -14.54 -1.90
CA SER A 340 -3.30 -13.41 -2.43
C SER A 340 -2.03 -13.83 -3.17
N PHE A 341 -1.47 -14.99 -2.84
CA PHE A 341 -0.30 -15.57 -3.50
C PHE A 341 -0.69 -16.67 -4.50
N ALA A 342 -1.56 -17.58 -4.08
CA ALA A 342 -2.06 -18.72 -4.84
C ALA A 342 -3.60 -18.72 -4.83
N PRO A 343 -4.27 -17.97 -5.72
CA PRO A 343 -5.74 -17.90 -5.77
C PRO A 343 -6.34 -19.24 -6.20
N LEU A 344 -7.60 -19.50 -5.84
CA LEU A 344 -8.32 -20.73 -6.21
C LEU A 344 -8.42 -20.94 -7.73
N SER A 345 -8.43 -19.89 -8.52
CA SER A 345 -8.43 -19.96 -9.97
C SER A 345 -7.93 -18.65 -10.58
N HIS A 346 -7.66 -18.67 -11.88
CA HIS A 346 -7.30 -17.47 -12.65
C HIS A 346 -6.05 -16.72 -12.13
N SER A 347 -5.07 -17.44 -11.59
CA SER A 347 -3.80 -16.83 -11.21
C SER A 347 -3.12 -16.16 -12.40
N HIS A 348 -2.62 -14.95 -12.16
CA HIS A 348 -1.82 -14.19 -13.11
C HIS A 348 -0.33 -14.54 -13.04
N LEU A 349 0.06 -15.37 -12.08
CA LEU A 349 1.43 -15.84 -11.88
C LEU A 349 1.56 -17.27 -12.37
N THR A 350 2.68 -17.58 -13.03
CA THR A 350 3.07 -18.97 -13.32
C THR A 350 4.10 -19.45 -12.31
N ILE A 351 4.18 -20.76 -12.10
CA ILE A 351 5.19 -21.37 -11.24
C ILE A 351 6.59 -21.00 -11.74
N GLY A 352 6.85 -21.06 -13.05
CA GLY A 352 8.14 -20.64 -13.61
C GLY A 352 8.42 -19.15 -13.48
N GLY A 353 7.39 -18.31 -13.57
CA GLY A 353 7.52 -16.86 -13.33
C GLY A 353 7.91 -16.55 -11.89
N VAL A 354 7.26 -17.20 -10.92
CA VAL A 354 7.59 -17.04 -9.49
C VAL A 354 8.96 -17.63 -9.18
N PHE A 355 9.32 -18.78 -9.76
CA PHE A 355 10.65 -19.38 -9.61
C PHE A 355 11.74 -18.44 -10.13
N GLY A 356 11.58 -17.94 -11.36
CA GLY A 356 12.53 -17.02 -11.97
C GLY A 356 12.68 -15.73 -11.16
N TYR A 357 11.57 -15.18 -10.66
CA TYR A 357 11.60 -14.01 -9.78
C TYR A 357 12.36 -14.31 -8.48
N MET A 358 12.06 -15.42 -7.82
CA MET A 358 12.72 -15.84 -6.58
C MET A 358 14.23 -16.05 -6.80
N ALA A 359 14.62 -16.79 -7.83
CA ALA A 359 16.02 -17.11 -8.13
C ALA A 359 16.86 -15.89 -8.49
N THR A 360 16.26 -14.84 -9.05
CA THR A 360 16.98 -13.65 -9.51
C THR A 360 16.89 -12.45 -8.56
N ASN A 361 15.85 -12.38 -7.73
CA ASN A 361 15.57 -11.20 -6.92
C ASN A 361 15.56 -11.48 -5.41
N MET A 362 15.48 -12.74 -4.98
CA MET A 362 15.46 -13.12 -3.56
C MET A 362 16.72 -13.91 -3.17
N PRO A 363 17.10 -13.99 -1.89
CA PRO A 363 16.66 -13.11 -0.79
C PRO A 363 17.06 -11.68 -1.09
N ALA A 364 16.22 -10.71 -0.78
CA ALA A 364 16.36 -9.46 -1.50
C ALA A 364 17.34 -8.44 -0.85
N ASP A 365 17.93 -8.79 0.30
CA ASP A 365 19.20 -8.22 0.77
C ASP A 365 20.43 -8.78 0.03
N GLN A 366 20.33 -9.99 -0.54
CA GLN A 366 21.40 -10.64 -1.31
C GLN A 366 20.83 -11.42 -2.53
N PRO A 367 20.30 -10.72 -3.56
CA PRO A 367 19.62 -11.36 -4.68
C PRO A 367 20.49 -12.40 -5.39
N GLY A 368 19.92 -13.57 -5.68
CA GLY A 368 20.61 -14.64 -6.42
C GLY A 368 21.74 -15.33 -5.65
N LYS A 369 21.81 -15.17 -4.33
CA LYS A 369 22.87 -15.78 -3.51
C LYS A 369 22.72 -17.29 -3.32
N LEU A 370 21.50 -17.82 -3.36
CA LEU A 370 21.28 -19.25 -3.17
C LEU A 370 21.60 -20.01 -4.46
N LYS A 371 21.88 -21.30 -4.33
CA LYS A 371 22.10 -22.18 -5.48
C LYS A 371 20.77 -22.52 -6.14
N ASP A 372 20.82 -22.85 -7.42
CA ASP A 372 19.64 -23.25 -8.21
C ASP A 372 18.84 -24.39 -7.56
N ASP A 373 19.53 -25.39 -6.98
CA ASP A 373 18.88 -26.47 -6.23
C ASP A 373 18.20 -25.98 -4.94
N GLU A 374 18.79 -24.99 -4.25
CA GLU A 374 18.20 -24.40 -3.03
C GLU A 374 16.94 -23.59 -3.36
N TYR A 375 16.92 -22.91 -4.52
CA TYR A 375 15.71 -22.27 -5.03
C TYR A 375 14.64 -23.29 -5.44
N ALA A 376 15.04 -24.44 -6.02
CA ALA A 376 14.09 -25.50 -6.35
C ALA A 376 13.44 -26.07 -5.08
N ASP A 377 14.22 -26.22 -4.02
CA ASP A 377 13.74 -26.68 -2.71
C ASP A 377 12.82 -25.64 -2.04
N LEU A 378 13.15 -24.35 -2.11
CA LEU A 378 12.26 -23.27 -1.68
C LEU A 378 10.94 -23.28 -2.45
N MET A 379 10.98 -23.46 -3.78
CA MET A 379 9.76 -23.52 -4.59
C MET A 379 8.90 -24.74 -4.20
N ALA A 380 9.51 -25.89 -3.97
CA ALA A 380 8.81 -27.08 -3.47
C ALA A 380 8.10 -26.79 -2.13
N PHE A 381 8.78 -26.09 -1.21
CA PHE A 381 8.17 -25.67 0.05
C PHE A 381 6.97 -24.71 -0.14
N LEU A 382 7.08 -23.72 -1.04
CA LEU A 382 5.98 -22.80 -1.34
C LEU A 382 4.78 -23.51 -1.97
N LEU A 383 5.02 -24.44 -2.90
CA LEU A 383 3.96 -25.25 -3.50
C LEU A 383 3.27 -26.12 -2.44
N ALA A 384 4.02 -26.82 -1.61
CA ALA A 384 3.45 -27.63 -0.52
C ALA A 384 2.60 -26.78 0.45
N SER A 385 3.10 -25.60 0.83
CA SER A 385 2.41 -24.67 1.73
C SER A 385 1.13 -24.09 1.13
N ASN A 386 0.99 -24.13 -0.19
CA ASN A 386 -0.21 -23.71 -0.91
C ASN A 386 -1.08 -24.89 -1.38
N GLY A 387 -0.89 -26.08 -0.82
CA GLY A 387 -1.80 -27.22 -0.98
C GLY A 387 -1.49 -28.15 -2.15
N TYR A 388 -0.32 -28.03 -2.78
CA TYR A 388 0.16 -29.02 -3.73
C TYR A 388 0.74 -30.23 -2.98
N ALA A 389 0.53 -31.44 -3.51
CA ALA A 389 1.03 -32.66 -2.89
C ALA A 389 2.42 -33.02 -3.41
N ALA A 390 3.32 -33.38 -2.50
CA ALA A 390 4.61 -33.93 -2.87
C ALA A 390 4.45 -35.26 -3.63
N SER A 391 5.35 -35.50 -4.58
CA SER A 391 5.48 -36.72 -5.36
C SER A 391 6.82 -37.42 -5.06
N LYS A 392 7.22 -38.36 -5.92
CA LYS A 392 8.51 -39.07 -5.82
C LYS A 392 9.62 -38.41 -6.62
N ASP A 393 9.27 -37.47 -7.50
CA ASP A 393 10.21 -36.87 -8.44
C ASP A 393 10.69 -35.51 -7.91
N LYS A 394 12.00 -35.29 -7.99
CA LYS A 394 12.64 -34.04 -7.58
C LYS A 394 12.31 -32.92 -8.58
N LEU A 395 11.89 -31.77 -8.09
CA LEU A 395 11.85 -30.52 -8.84
C LEU A 395 13.27 -30.04 -9.12
N THR A 396 13.59 -29.80 -10.38
CA THR A 396 14.87 -29.18 -10.77
C THR A 396 14.67 -27.71 -11.09
N ALA A 397 15.73 -26.90 -11.01
CA ALA A 397 15.66 -25.49 -11.36
C ALA A 397 15.19 -25.27 -12.81
N ASP A 398 15.70 -26.06 -13.76
CA ASP A 398 15.29 -25.98 -15.17
C ASP A 398 13.80 -26.27 -15.36
N THR A 399 13.28 -27.30 -14.68
CA THR A 399 11.86 -27.67 -14.79
C THR A 399 10.95 -26.68 -14.07
N ALA A 400 11.38 -26.16 -12.92
CA ALA A 400 10.68 -25.10 -12.23
C ALA A 400 10.60 -23.83 -13.10
N HIS A 401 11.74 -23.38 -13.63
CA HIS A 401 11.84 -22.19 -14.47
C HIS A 401 11.06 -22.31 -15.79
N ALA A 402 11.02 -23.50 -16.41
CA ALA A 402 10.30 -23.74 -17.65
C ALA A 402 8.77 -23.89 -17.47
N SER A 403 8.29 -24.01 -16.23
CA SER A 403 6.88 -24.25 -15.95
C SER A 403 5.98 -23.08 -16.35
N THR A 404 5.03 -23.34 -17.26
CA THR A 404 3.98 -22.38 -17.64
C THR A 404 2.69 -22.54 -16.83
N ALA A 405 2.66 -23.50 -15.91
CA ALA A 405 1.51 -23.79 -15.07
C ALA A 405 1.15 -22.57 -14.20
N PRO A 406 -0.12 -22.14 -14.16
CA PRO A 406 -0.56 -21.09 -13.24
C PRO A 406 -0.34 -21.51 -11.78
N LEU A 407 0.15 -20.59 -10.95
CA LEU A 407 0.27 -20.77 -9.51
C LEU A 407 -1.08 -20.50 -8.86
N VAL A 408 -1.87 -21.54 -8.65
CA VAL A 408 -3.18 -21.50 -8.00
C VAL A 408 -3.14 -22.27 -6.68
N ALA A 409 -4.18 -22.17 -5.86
CA ALA A 409 -4.31 -23.04 -4.69
C ALA A 409 -4.28 -24.51 -5.13
N GLY A 410 -3.46 -25.32 -4.47
CA GLY A 410 -3.34 -26.74 -4.80
C GLY A 410 -4.58 -27.56 -4.41
N PRO A 411 -4.69 -28.81 -4.88
CA PRO A 411 -5.89 -29.62 -4.70
C PRO A 411 -6.33 -29.86 -3.25
N ALA A 412 -5.41 -29.80 -2.29
CA ALA A 412 -5.74 -29.90 -0.86
C ALA A 412 -6.49 -28.65 -0.36
N ALA A 413 -6.08 -27.45 -0.79
CA ALA A 413 -6.69 -26.19 -0.41
C ALA A 413 -8.10 -25.99 -1.00
N HIS A 414 -8.40 -26.64 -2.12
CA HIS A 414 -9.76 -26.64 -2.72
C HIS A 414 -10.80 -27.43 -1.92
N LYS A 415 -10.38 -28.43 -1.12
CA LYS A 415 -11.29 -29.26 -0.31
C LYS A 415 -11.79 -28.52 0.94
N ASP A 416 -11.01 -27.57 1.44
CA ASP A 416 -11.35 -26.79 2.62
C ASP A 416 -12.27 -25.60 2.29
N ALA A 417 -12.27 -25.12 1.04
CA ALA A 417 -13.13 -24.01 0.57
C ALA A 417 -14.54 -24.46 0.10
N SER A 418 -14.80 -25.78 0.02
CA SER A 418 -16.10 -26.35 -0.40
C SER A 418 -16.93 -26.89 0.77
N GLN A 419 -16.50 -26.61 2.00
CA GLN A 419 -17.25 -26.80 3.25
C GLN A 419 -17.60 -25.43 3.81
#